data_AF-A0A066U0B7-F1
#
_entry.id   AF-A0A066U0B7-F1
#
_cell.length_a   1.000
_cell.length_b   1.000
_cell.length_c   1.000
_cell.angle_alpha   90.00
_cell.angle_beta   90.00
_cell.angle_gamma   90.00
#
_symmetry.space_group_name_H-M   'P 1'
#
loop_
_entity.id
_entity.type
_entity.pdbx_description
1 polymer ?
#
loop_
_entity_poly.entity_id
_entity_poly.type
_entity_poly.pdbx_seq_one_letter_code
_entity_poly.pdbx_strand_id
1 'polypeptide(L)'
;MHAVAEQAAGRPPRELADAARVNVKPVRAELDAVLARADLEGQIKWAILEDGSLVVMPHTVQGVEISHAVLSGGQSVRAAGEATIAGSAETGYFGLEISSRSGHFVGDNQELWEPIRRLGMEAFGQLGIHF
;
A
#
# COMPACT_ATOMS: atom_id res chain seq x y z
N MET A 1 36.13 -2.39 -10.22
CA MET A 1 35.17 -2.53 -11.34
C MET A 1 33.78 -2.34 -10.75
N HIS A 2 33.25 -1.12 -10.81
CA HIS A 2 31.90 -0.79 -10.39
C HIS A 2 30.98 -0.80 -11.62
N ALA A 3 29.86 -1.50 -11.53
CA ALA A 3 28.61 -1.15 -12.20
C ALA A 3 27.47 -1.84 -11.45
N VAL A 4 26.81 -1.04 -10.61
CA VAL A 4 25.53 -1.33 -9.94
C VAL A 4 24.45 -1.48 -11.01
N ALA A 5 23.62 -2.52 -10.87
CA ALA A 5 22.45 -2.74 -11.74
C ALA A 5 21.33 -1.74 -11.35
N GLU A 6 21.38 -0.57 -11.99
CA GLU A 6 20.32 0.44 -11.98
C GLU A 6 19.22 0.02 -12.97
N GLN A 7 18.20 -0.71 -12.51
CA GLN A 7 16.97 -0.91 -13.29
C GLN A 7 15.73 -0.92 -12.41
N ALA A 8 15.18 0.29 -12.17
CA ALA A 8 13.77 0.50 -11.79
C ALA A 8 13.35 1.95 -12.11
N ALA A 9 13.41 2.37 -13.38
CA ALA A 9 12.98 3.70 -13.79
C ALA A 9 12.14 3.65 -15.07
N GLY A 10 10.83 3.48 -14.91
CA GLY A 10 9.83 3.64 -15.97
C GLY A 10 8.56 2.88 -15.60
N ARG A 11 7.47 3.51 -15.12
CA ARG A 11 6.76 4.61 -15.80
C ARG A 11 5.86 5.41 -14.82
N PRO A 12 6.34 6.50 -14.18
CA PRO A 12 5.56 7.28 -13.22
C PRO A 12 4.56 8.37 -13.73
N PRO A 13 4.41 8.76 -15.02
CA PRO A 13 3.52 9.89 -15.35
C PRO A 13 2.01 9.60 -15.29
N ARG A 14 1.57 8.42 -15.74
CA ARG A 14 0.13 8.13 -15.92
C ARG A 14 -0.56 7.78 -14.61
N GLU A 15 0.12 6.99 -13.79
CA GLU A 15 -0.40 6.46 -12.53
C GLU A 15 -0.57 7.56 -11.47
N LEU A 16 0.38 8.51 -11.41
CA LEU A 16 0.25 9.71 -10.57
C LEU A 16 -0.88 10.63 -11.06
N ALA A 17 -1.11 10.70 -12.37
CA ALA A 17 -2.22 11.48 -12.94
C ALA A 17 -3.59 10.86 -12.62
N ASP A 18 -3.71 9.53 -12.62
CA ASP A 18 -4.94 8.84 -12.24
C ASP A 18 -5.29 9.07 -10.75
N ALA A 19 -4.31 9.03 -9.85
CA ALA A 19 -4.51 9.37 -8.44
C ALA A 19 -4.87 10.84 -8.22
N ALA A 20 -4.25 11.76 -8.96
CA ALA A 20 -4.60 13.18 -8.92
C ALA A 20 -6.05 13.41 -9.41
N ARG A 21 -6.49 12.66 -10.43
CA ARG A 21 -7.85 12.72 -10.98
C ARG A 21 -8.92 12.33 -9.96
N VAL A 22 -8.61 11.40 -9.05
CA VAL A 22 -9.51 10.96 -7.98
C VAL A 22 -9.20 11.58 -6.61
N ASN A 23 -8.26 12.54 -6.55
CA ASN A 23 -7.86 13.27 -5.34
C ASN A 23 -7.48 12.35 -4.15
N VAL A 24 -6.74 11.27 -4.44
CA VAL A 24 -6.22 10.34 -3.42
C VAL A 24 -4.82 10.78 -3.02
N LYS A 25 -4.56 10.87 -1.71
CA LYS A 25 -3.24 11.10 -1.12
C LYS A 25 -2.92 9.96 -0.15
N PRO A 26 -1.67 9.46 -0.09
CA PRO A 26 -1.27 8.50 0.93
C PRO A 26 -1.44 9.16 2.30
N VAL A 27 -2.11 8.49 3.24
CA VAL A 27 -2.37 9.04 4.57
C VAL A 27 -1.76 8.13 5.63
N ARG A 28 -1.02 8.74 6.57
CA ARG A 28 -0.44 8.07 7.73
C ARG A 28 -1.40 8.01 8.93
N ALA A 29 -2.49 8.78 8.92
CA ALA A 29 -3.29 9.05 10.12
C ALA A 29 -4.82 8.88 9.96
N GLU A 30 -5.35 8.64 8.76
CA GLU A 30 -6.80 8.67 8.53
C GLU A 30 -7.26 7.39 7.82
N LEU A 31 -7.11 6.25 8.50
CA LEU A 31 -7.57 4.96 7.97
C LEU A 31 -9.08 4.98 7.69
N ASP A 32 -9.88 5.63 8.54
CA ASP A 32 -11.31 5.88 8.32
C ASP A 32 -11.59 6.56 6.97
N ALA A 33 -10.85 7.61 6.65
CA ALA A 33 -11.05 8.35 5.40
C ALA A 33 -10.65 7.54 4.17
N VAL A 34 -9.68 6.64 4.32
CA VAL A 34 -9.28 5.70 3.26
C VAL A 34 -10.38 4.66 3.05
N LEU A 35 -10.87 4.05 4.12
CA LEU A 35 -11.91 3.02 4.04
C LEU A 35 -13.24 3.59 3.54
N ALA A 36 -13.62 4.80 3.95
CA ALA A 36 -14.84 5.49 3.49
C ALA A 36 -14.82 5.84 1.99
N ARG A 37 -13.65 5.84 1.35
CA ARG A 37 -13.50 6.15 -0.09
C ARG A 37 -13.29 4.92 -0.95
N ALA A 38 -13.07 3.75 -0.35
CA ALA A 38 -12.85 2.52 -1.08
C ALA A 38 -14.17 2.05 -1.70
N ASP A 39 -14.16 1.81 -3.02
CA ASP A 39 -15.31 1.23 -3.72
C ASP A 39 -15.57 -0.22 -3.28
N LEU A 40 -14.50 -0.93 -2.92
CA LEU A 40 -14.54 -2.28 -2.38
C LEU A 40 -14.35 -2.19 -0.87
N GLU A 41 -15.36 -2.66 -0.14
CA GLU A 41 -15.39 -2.57 1.32
C GLU A 41 -14.12 -3.16 1.93
N GLY A 42 -13.38 -2.32 2.65
CA GLY A 42 -12.19 -2.75 3.38
C GLY A 42 -10.91 -2.89 2.57
N GLN A 43 -10.97 -2.84 1.23
CA GLN A 43 -9.81 -3.16 0.40
C GLN A 43 -8.88 -1.95 0.22
N ILE A 44 -7.66 -2.10 0.71
CA ILE A 44 -6.64 -1.07 0.70
C ILE A 44 -5.32 -1.58 0.09
N LYS A 45 -4.54 -0.64 -0.40
CA LYS A 45 -3.13 -0.84 -0.73
C LYS A 45 -2.28 -0.21 0.37
N TRP A 46 -1.18 -0.86 0.73
CA TRP A 46 -0.28 -0.39 1.78
C TRP A 46 1.19 -0.44 1.32
N ALA A 47 2.00 0.46 1.88
CA ALA A 47 3.44 0.44 1.71
C ALA A 47 4.15 0.93 2.97
N ILE A 48 5.35 0.41 3.21
CA ILE A 48 6.25 0.83 4.28
C ILE A 48 7.38 1.62 3.63
N LEU A 49 7.46 2.92 3.91
CA LEU A 49 8.51 3.79 3.38
C LEU A 49 9.90 3.43 3.95
N GLU A 50 10.96 3.97 3.36
CA GLU A 50 12.35 3.73 3.82
C GLU A 50 12.58 4.11 5.29
N ASP A 51 11.88 5.13 5.77
CA ASP A 51 11.92 5.56 7.17
C ASP A 51 11.11 4.64 8.13
N GLY A 52 10.51 3.56 7.60
CA GLY A 52 9.69 2.60 8.34
C GLY A 52 8.21 2.98 8.48
N SER A 53 7.78 4.09 7.87
CA SER A 53 6.41 4.58 8.01
C SER A 53 5.43 3.80 7.15
N LEU A 54 4.33 3.34 7.75
CA LEU A 54 3.21 2.74 7.02
C LEU A 54 2.35 3.84 6.38
N VAL A 55 2.10 3.71 5.09
CA VAL A 55 1.15 4.52 4.33
C VAL A 55 0.12 3.60 3.67
N VAL A 56 -1.12 4.08 3.63
CA VAL A 56 -2.25 3.33 3.07
C VAL A 56 -3.08 4.20 2.13
N MET A 57 -3.78 3.55 1.19
CA MET A 57 -4.74 4.18 0.29
C MET A 57 -5.81 3.17 -0.15
N PRO A 58 -6.96 3.62 -0.69
CA PRO A 58 -7.96 2.70 -1.21
C PRO A 58 -7.41 1.93 -2.41
N HIS A 59 -7.79 0.65 -2.56
CA HIS A 59 -7.41 -0.11 -3.74
C HIS A 59 -8.05 0.47 -5.01
N THR A 60 -9.35 0.76 -4.95
CA THR A 60 -10.15 1.29 -6.05
C THR A 60 -10.99 2.48 -5.56
N VAL A 61 -11.02 3.55 -6.35
CA VAL A 61 -11.88 4.72 -6.12
C VAL A 61 -12.58 5.09 -7.43
N GLN A 62 -13.91 5.19 -7.42
CA GLN A 62 -14.72 5.54 -8.60
C GLN A 62 -14.44 4.65 -9.84
N GLY A 63 -14.25 3.35 -9.63
CA GLY A 63 -13.94 2.36 -10.67
C GLY A 63 -12.51 2.42 -11.19
N VAL A 64 -11.64 3.24 -10.60
CA VAL A 64 -10.24 3.39 -10.98
C VAL A 64 -9.37 2.71 -9.92
N GLU A 65 -8.64 1.68 -10.33
CA GLU A 65 -7.61 1.08 -9.48
C GLU A 65 -6.43 2.04 -9.32
N ILE A 66 -6.00 2.26 -8.07
CA ILE A 66 -4.89 3.17 -7.75
C ILE A 66 -3.59 2.37 -7.72
N SER A 67 -2.57 2.76 -8.49
CA SER A 67 -1.28 2.05 -8.53
C SER A 67 -0.49 2.24 -7.23
N HIS A 68 0.23 1.20 -6.77
CA HIS A 68 1.16 1.29 -5.63
C HIS A 68 2.21 2.39 -5.76
N ALA A 69 2.58 2.80 -6.98
CA ALA A 69 3.50 3.93 -7.20
C ALA A 69 3.00 5.25 -6.60
N VAL A 70 1.68 5.37 -6.43
CA VAL A 70 1.03 6.53 -5.81
C VAL A 70 1.30 6.58 -4.30
N LEU A 71 1.41 5.42 -3.62
CA LEU A 71 1.68 5.35 -2.17
C LEU A 71 3.00 6.00 -1.80
N SER A 72 4.02 5.81 -2.64
CA SER A 72 5.36 6.33 -2.39
C SER A 72 5.64 7.65 -3.10
N GLY A 73 4.70 8.19 -3.88
CA GLY A 73 4.95 9.32 -4.77
C GLY A 73 6.06 9.03 -5.79
N GLY A 74 6.24 7.77 -6.17
CA GLY A 74 7.33 7.29 -7.03
C GLY A 74 8.65 7.04 -6.32
N GLN A 75 8.72 7.14 -4.99
CA GLN A 75 9.91 6.81 -4.22
C GLN A 75 10.05 5.29 -3.98
N SER A 76 11.27 4.86 -3.63
CA SER A 76 11.53 3.51 -3.11
C SER A 76 10.78 3.26 -1.81
N VAL A 77 10.33 2.03 -1.60
CA VAL A 77 9.72 1.58 -0.34
C VAL A 77 10.46 0.35 0.19
N ARG A 78 10.23 -0.04 1.44
CA ARG A 78 10.79 -1.27 2.02
C ARG A 78 9.93 -2.48 1.70
N ALA A 79 8.62 -2.28 1.67
CA ALA A 79 7.61 -3.30 1.47
C ALA A 79 6.34 -2.65 0.94
N ALA A 80 5.58 -3.38 0.12
CA ALA A 80 4.26 -2.94 -0.34
C ALA A 80 3.37 -4.17 -0.60
N GLY A 81 2.07 -3.96 -0.49
CA GLY A 81 1.09 -5.02 -0.63
C GLY A 81 -0.35 -4.52 -0.64
N GLU A 82 -1.26 -5.47 -0.45
CA GLU A 82 -2.69 -5.23 -0.32
C GLU A 82 -3.19 -5.79 1.01
N ALA A 83 -4.24 -5.19 1.55
CA ALA A 83 -4.90 -5.68 2.73
C ALA A 83 -6.41 -5.44 2.65
N THR A 84 -7.17 -6.30 3.32
CA THR A 84 -8.59 -6.13 3.56
C THR A 84 -8.78 -5.88 5.05
N ILE A 85 -9.40 -4.76 5.41
CA ILE A 85 -9.64 -4.34 6.79
C ILE A 85 -11.14 -4.17 7.00
N ALA A 86 -11.65 -4.64 8.13
CA ALA A 86 -13.02 -4.43 8.56
C ALA A 86 -13.08 -3.66 9.88
N GLY A 87 -14.25 -3.12 10.19
CA GLY A 87 -14.51 -2.34 11.40
C GLY A 87 -14.72 -0.86 11.13
N SER A 88 -14.64 -0.06 12.20
CA SER A 88 -14.87 1.38 12.19
C SER A 88 -14.11 2.04 13.33
N ALA A 89 -14.00 3.37 13.33
CA ALA A 89 -13.48 4.10 14.49
C ALA A 89 -14.23 3.80 15.81
N GLU A 90 -15.53 3.47 15.75
CA GLU A 90 -16.34 3.20 16.95
C GLU A 90 -16.05 1.83 17.55
N THR A 91 -15.88 0.80 16.70
CA THR A 91 -15.68 -0.59 17.15
C THR A 91 -14.23 -1.04 17.12
N GLY A 92 -13.34 -0.22 16.58
CA GLY A 92 -11.97 -0.59 16.23
C GLY A 92 -11.88 -1.25 14.85
N TYR A 93 -10.64 -1.32 14.35
CA TYR A 93 -10.27 -1.91 13.06
C TYR A 93 -9.57 -3.26 13.25
N PHE A 94 -9.86 -4.22 12.38
CA PHE A 94 -9.18 -5.51 12.35
C PHE A 94 -8.93 -5.96 10.91
N GLY A 95 -7.82 -6.68 10.72
CA GLY A 95 -7.42 -7.21 9.43
C GLY A 95 -8.16 -8.50 9.10
N LEU A 96 -8.61 -8.63 7.86
CA LEU A 96 -9.19 -9.86 7.31
C LEU A 96 -8.16 -10.64 6.48
N GLU A 97 -7.40 -9.94 5.64
CA GLU A 97 -6.38 -10.52 4.77
C GLU A 97 -5.26 -9.52 4.54
N ILE A 98 -4.01 -10.00 4.47
CA ILE A 98 -2.86 -9.21 4.05
C ILE A 98 -2.00 -10.01 3.07
N SER A 99 -1.58 -9.36 1.99
CA SER A 99 -0.73 -9.97 0.97
C SER A 99 0.44 -9.05 0.61
N SER A 100 1.50 -9.65 0.07
CA SER A 100 2.65 -8.95 -0.52
C SER A 100 2.43 -8.57 -1.99
N ARG A 101 1.20 -8.67 -2.51
CA ARG A 101 0.90 -8.32 -3.91
C ARG A 101 1.07 -6.82 -4.10
N SER A 102 2.16 -6.44 -4.73
CA SER A 102 2.37 -5.10 -5.28
C SER A 102 2.85 -5.28 -6.72
N GLY A 103 2.12 -4.72 -7.68
CA GLY A 103 2.34 -4.98 -9.11
C GLY A 103 3.76 -4.68 -9.62
N HIS A 104 4.60 -4.00 -8.83
CA HIS A 104 5.97 -3.62 -9.19
C HIS A 104 7.05 -3.93 -8.15
N PHE A 105 6.71 -4.13 -6.87
CA PHE A 105 7.73 -4.02 -5.82
C PHE A 105 8.37 -5.34 -5.42
N VAL A 106 7.60 -6.43 -5.41
CA VAL A 106 8.14 -7.76 -5.06
C VAL A 106 8.59 -8.53 -6.30
N GLY A 107 8.08 -8.18 -7.48
CA GLY A 107 8.25 -8.97 -8.69
C GLY A 107 7.84 -10.44 -8.48
N ASP A 108 8.40 -11.34 -9.28
CA ASP A 108 8.11 -12.78 -9.20
C ASP A 108 8.95 -13.52 -8.14
N ASN A 109 9.72 -12.81 -7.30
CA ASN A 109 10.57 -13.45 -6.30
C ASN A 109 9.74 -13.87 -5.07
N GLN A 110 9.21 -15.10 -5.12
CA GLN A 110 8.38 -15.69 -4.07
C GLN A 110 9.05 -15.75 -2.69
N GLU A 111 10.39 -15.79 -2.62
CA GLU A 111 11.11 -15.84 -1.34
C GLU A 111 10.92 -14.55 -0.51
N LEU A 112 10.65 -13.42 -1.19
CA LEU A 112 10.41 -12.14 -0.54
C LEU A 112 8.97 -11.98 -0.04
N TRP A 113 8.04 -12.86 -0.45
CA TRP A 113 6.62 -12.69 -0.15
C TRP A 113 6.32 -12.80 1.34
N GLU A 114 6.80 -13.84 2.00
CA GLU A 114 6.55 -14.05 3.43
C GLU A 114 7.24 -12.99 4.32
N PRO A 115 8.51 -12.61 4.10
CA PRO A 115 9.13 -11.50 4.81
C PRO A 115 8.37 -10.17 4.64
N ILE A 116 7.91 -9.86 3.42
CA ILE A 116 7.15 -8.63 3.15
C ILE A 116 5.79 -8.65 3.83
N ARG A 117 5.08 -9.79 3.76
CA ARG A 117 3.80 -9.98 4.45
C ARG A 117 3.95 -9.76 5.96
N ARG A 118 5.02 -10.30 6.57
CA ARG A 118 5.31 -10.13 7.99
C ARG A 118 5.59 -8.68 8.36
N LEU A 119 6.38 -7.96 7.56
CA LEU A 119 6.61 -6.52 7.78
C LEU A 119 5.29 -5.74 7.74
N GLY A 120 4.39 -6.08 6.82
CA GLY A 120 3.03 -5.53 6.78
C GLY A 120 2.27 -5.79 8.07
N MET A 121 2.21 -7.04 8.54
CA MET A 121 1.53 -7.41 9.78
C MET A 121 2.09 -6.68 11.00
N GLU A 122 3.42 -6.57 11.10
CA GLU A 122 4.09 -5.83 12.18
C GLU A 122 3.74 -4.34 12.15
N ALA A 123 3.77 -3.72 10.96
CA ALA A 123 3.45 -2.31 10.80
C ALA A 123 1.98 -2.00 11.13
N PHE A 124 1.04 -2.85 10.71
CA PHE A 124 -0.36 -2.72 11.11
C PHE A 124 -0.58 -3.00 12.60
N GLY A 125 0.16 -3.95 13.17
CA GLY A 125 0.12 -4.25 14.60
C GLY A 125 0.52 -3.05 15.49
N GLN A 126 1.43 -2.20 15.01
CA GLN A 126 1.77 -0.94 15.68
C GLN A 126 0.61 0.06 15.70
N LEU A 127 -0.36 -0.08 14.80
CA LEU A 127 -1.60 0.69 14.76
C LEU A 127 -2.76 0.00 15.52
N GLY A 128 -2.50 -1.14 16.17
CA GLY A 128 -3.52 -1.95 16.86
C GLY A 128 -4.38 -2.81 15.93
N ILE A 129 -3.99 -2.96 14.65
CA ILE A 129 -4.71 -3.76 13.67
C ILE A 129 -3.99 -5.09 13.53
N HIS A 130 -4.72 -6.17 13.82
CA HIS A 130 -4.19 -7.53 13.79
C HIS A 130 -4.83 -8.35 12.67
N PHE A 131 -4.04 -9.25 12.08
CA PHE A 131 -4.39 -10.18 11.01
C PHE A 131 -4.15 -11.62 11.47
#